data_AF-A0A537KUT8-F1
#
_entry.id   AF-A0A537KUT8-F1
#
_cell.length_a   1.000
_cell.length_b   1.000
_cell.length_c   1.000
_cell.angle_alpha   90.00
_cell.angle_beta   90.00
_cell.angle_gamma   90.00
#
_symmetry.space_group_name_H-M   'P 1'
#
loop_
_entity.id
_entity.type
_entity.pdbx_description
1 polymer ?
#
loop_
_entity_poly.entity_id
_entity_poly.type
_entity_poly.pdbx_seq_one_letter_code
_entity_poly.pdbx_strand_id
1 'polypeptide(L)'
;MDSGASHRRRPGRALASDGDLHHLGRLGWLDPPNVETWVDGSQFRYGTRVGCLVLSPYARRGYISRVLHSHVSLVKFCETTFGLTHLNFRDAAADDMSDCFDFSQPPAPPPNFAASTHR
;
A
#
# COMPACT_ATOMS: atom_id res chain seq x y z
N MET A 1 58.54 14.05 41.62
CA MET A 1 57.59 14.11 42.74
C MET A 1 56.56 15.14 42.31
N ASP A 2 55.33 14.85 41.92
CA ASP A 2 54.44 13.72 42.15
C ASP A 2 53.42 13.67 40.99
N SER A 3 52.84 12.49 40.84
CA SER A 3 51.89 11.98 39.87
C SER A 3 50.53 12.71 39.91
N GLY A 4 49.85 12.82 38.76
CA GLY A 4 48.48 13.35 38.67
C GLY A 4 47.72 12.65 37.55
N ALA A 5 46.95 11.62 37.92
CA ALA A 5 46.35 10.65 37.04
C ALA A 5 45.28 11.21 36.09
N SER A 6 45.38 10.81 34.82
CA SER A 6 44.43 11.02 33.73
C SER A 6 43.10 10.32 34.00
N HIS A 7 42.08 11.07 34.43
CA HIS A 7 40.70 10.59 34.49
C HIS A 7 39.99 10.78 33.14
N ARG A 8 40.04 9.75 32.28
CA ARG A 8 39.27 9.73 31.02
C ARG A 8 37.77 9.62 31.36
N ARG A 9 37.04 10.72 31.18
CA ARG A 9 35.56 10.73 31.24
C ARG A 9 35.02 9.77 30.18
N ARG A 10 34.26 8.76 30.60
CA ARG A 10 33.45 7.94 29.69
C ARG A 10 32.38 8.84 29.08
N PRO A 11 32.22 8.89 27.75
CA PRO A 11 31.09 9.61 27.17
C PRO A 11 29.80 8.93 27.63
N GLY A 12 28.91 9.73 28.21
CA GLY A 12 27.61 9.30 28.69
C GLY A 12 26.80 8.67 27.56
N ARG A 13 26.13 7.57 27.89
CA ARG A 13 25.09 6.95 27.07
C ARG A 13 24.02 8.00 26.82
N ALA A 14 24.01 8.59 25.61
CA ALA A 14 22.97 9.48 25.17
C ALA A 14 21.64 8.72 25.25
N LEU A 15 20.75 9.19 26.12
CA LEU A 15 19.34 8.85 26.05
C LEU A 15 18.83 9.49 24.76
N ALA A 16 18.46 8.66 23.79
CA ALA A 16 17.84 9.12 22.55
C ALA A 16 16.62 9.97 22.91
N SER A 17 16.61 11.22 22.47
CA SER A 17 15.44 12.09 22.55
C SER A 17 14.30 11.50 21.71
N ASP A 18 13.05 11.69 22.10
CA ASP A 18 11.84 11.21 21.41
C ASP A 18 11.77 11.55 19.90
N GLY A 19 12.59 12.48 19.40
CA GLY A 19 12.73 12.76 17.97
C GLY A 19 13.52 11.71 17.15
N ASP A 20 14.23 10.79 17.81
CA ASP A 20 15.07 9.77 17.13
C ASP A 20 14.27 8.53 16.71
N LEU A 21 12.99 8.45 17.12
CA LEU A 21 12.08 7.35 16.78
C LEU A 21 11.50 7.48 15.35
N HIS A 22 11.60 8.65 14.71
CA HIS A 22 11.21 8.83 13.30
C HIS A 22 12.10 8.07 12.31
N HIS A 23 13.22 7.50 12.77
CA HIS A 23 14.16 6.75 11.93
C HIS A 23 14.01 5.23 12.02
N LEU A 24 13.07 4.73 12.85
CA LEU A 24 12.79 3.30 13.04
C LEU A 24 11.80 2.73 12.00
N GLY A 25 11.57 3.41 10.87
CA GLY A 25 10.85 2.86 9.70
C GLY A 25 11.62 1.75 8.93
N ARG A 26 12.70 1.21 9.50
CA ARG A 26 13.73 0.42 8.79
C ARG A 26 13.35 -1.05 8.50
N LEU A 27 12.08 -1.43 8.56
CA LEU A 27 11.64 -2.79 8.21
C LEU A 27 10.46 -2.80 7.22
N GLY A 28 10.60 -2.11 6.07
CA GLY A 28 9.82 -2.43 4.85
C GLY A 28 8.76 -1.41 4.35
N TRP A 29 8.72 -0.19 4.90
CA TRP A 29 7.54 0.69 4.84
C TRP A 29 7.81 1.98 4.06
N LEU A 30 7.75 1.95 2.72
CA LEU A 30 7.74 3.19 1.93
C LEU A 30 6.51 4.02 2.36
N ASP A 31 6.71 5.25 2.83
CA ASP A 31 5.60 6.09 3.26
C ASP A 31 4.62 6.33 2.11
N PRO A 32 3.34 6.00 2.28
CA PRO A 32 2.34 6.23 1.25
C PRO A 32 2.15 7.74 1.03
N PRO A 33 1.79 8.12 -0.21
CA PRO A 33 1.53 9.52 -0.54
C PRO A 33 0.41 10.08 0.33
N ASN A 34 0.46 11.40 0.57
CA ASN A 34 -0.68 12.12 1.11
C ASN A 34 -1.86 12.02 0.15
N VAL A 35 -3.05 11.73 0.67
CA VAL A 35 -4.26 11.59 -0.15
C VAL A 35 -5.16 12.81 0.04
N GLU A 36 -5.40 13.22 1.29
CA GLU A 36 -6.22 14.38 1.62
C GLU A 36 -5.81 14.94 2.99
N THR A 37 -6.13 16.21 3.24
CA THR A 37 -5.93 16.86 4.56
C THR A 37 -7.29 17.27 5.09
N TRP A 38 -7.61 16.84 6.31
CA TRP A 38 -8.88 17.13 6.96
C TRP A 38 -8.93 18.57 7.47
N VAL A 39 -10.14 19.02 7.85
CA VAL A 39 -10.41 20.40 8.30
C VAL A 39 -9.66 20.75 9.60
N ASP A 40 -9.33 19.75 10.42
CA ASP A 40 -8.54 19.90 11.64
C ASP A 40 -7.01 19.91 11.40
N GLY A 41 -6.58 19.85 10.13
CA GLY A 41 -5.18 19.79 9.73
C GLY A 41 -4.57 18.39 9.85
N SER A 42 -5.33 17.38 10.29
CA SER A 42 -4.87 15.99 10.28
C SER A 42 -4.80 15.46 8.85
N GLN A 43 -3.82 14.60 8.61
CA GLN A 43 -3.55 14.09 7.28
C GLN A 43 -4.17 12.70 7.09
N PHE A 44 -4.91 12.49 6.00
CA PHE A 44 -5.25 11.15 5.54
C PHE A 44 -4.13 10.62 4.63
N ARG A 45 -3.56 9.50 5.03
CA ARG A 45 -2.58 8.75 4.23
C ARG A 45 -3.15 7.37 3.95
N TYR A 46 -2.74 6.76 2.85
CA TYR A 46 -2.97 5.33 2.70
C TYR A 46 -2.26 4.57 3.83
N GLY A 47 -2.77 3.38 4.13
CA GLY A 47 -2.06 2.45 4.99
C GLY A 47 -0.85 1.83 4.29
N THR A 48 -0.29 0.84 4.94
CA THR A 48 0.79 0.02 4.41
C THR A 48 0.32 -0.75 3.19
N ARG A 49 1.20 -0.97 2.20
CA ARG A 49 0.83 -1.69 0.97
C ARG A 49 0.38 -3.11 1.29
N VAL A 50 -0.69 -3.55 0.62
CA VAL A 50 -1.23 -4.92 0.72
C VAL A 50 -1.25 -5.56 -0.66
N GLY A 51 -1.16 -6.89 -0.69
CA GLY A 51 -1.34 -7.64 -1.94
C GLY A 51 -2.77 -7.56 -2.43
N CYS A 52 -2.95 -7.28 -3.72
CA CYS A 52 -4.23 -7.34 -4.42
C CYS A 52 -4.12 -8.34 -5.57
N LEU A 53 -5.02 -9.33 -5.59
CA LEU A 53 -5.10 -10.32 -6.66
C LEU A 53 -6.45 -10.18 -7.36
N VAL A 54 -6.42 -10.00 -8.68
CA VAL A 54 -7.61 -9.91 -9.51
C VAL A 54 -7.79 -11.22 -10.27
N LEU A 55 -8.91 -11.90 -10.01
CA LEU A 55 -9.29 -13.15 -10.68
C LEU A 55 -10.60 -12.93 -11.43
N SER A 56 -10.56 -13.01 -12.75
CA SER A 56 -11.73 -12.83 -13.61
C SER A 56 -11.49 -13.49 -14.97
N PRO A 57 -12.56 -13.95 -15.67
CA PRO A 57 -12.46 -14.36 -17.08
C PRO A 57 -11.88 -13.27 -17.99
N TYR A 58 -12.03 -11.99 -17.61
CA TYR A 58 -11.54 -10.83 -18.37
C TYR A 58 -10.29 -10.19 -17.75
N ALA A 59 -9.73 -10.78 -16.69
CA ALA A 59 -8.49 -10.26 -16.12
C ALA A 59 -7.33 -10.46 -17.11
N ARG A 60 -6.41 -9.49 -17.17
CA ARG A 60 -5.19 -9.62 -17.96
C ARG A 60 -4.30 -10.70 -17.34
N ARG A 61 -3.92 -11.72 -18.13
CA ARG A 61 -3.09 -12.84 -17.65
C ARG A 61 -1.64 -12.41 -17.39
N GLY A 62 -1.08 -12.83 -16.26
CA GLY A 62 0.32 -12.57 -15.89
C GLY A 62 0.65 -11.08 -15.73
N TYR A 63 -0.37 -10.24 -15.59
CA TYR A 63 -0.23 -8.79 -15.51
C TYR A 63 0.00 -8.34 -14.07
N ILE A 64 1.00 -7.49 -13.88
CA ILE A 64 1.29 -6.81 -12.61
C ILE A 64 0.99 -5.33 -12.81
N SER A 65 -0.14 -4.89 -12.27
CA SER A 65 -0.50 -3.48 -12.27
C SER A 65 0.53 -2.67 -11.47
N ARG A 66 0.90 -1.51 -12.02
CA ARG A 66 1.77 -0.52 -11.37
C ARG A 66 1.00 0.75 -11.00
N VAL A 67 -0.31 0.76 -11.24
CA VAL A 67 -1.22 1.85 -10.89
C VAL A 67 -1.43 1.84 -9.37
N LEU A 68 -1.68 3.02 -8.80
CA LEU A 68 -1.97 3.15 -7.38
C LEU A 68 -3.42 2.72 -7.11
N HIS A 69 -3.56 1.51 -6.59
CA HIS A 69 -4.85 0.98 -6.14
C HIS A 69 -5.00 1.08 -4.63
N SER A 70 -6.21 1.38 -4.19
CA SER A 70 -6.58 1.41 -2.77
C SER A 70 -7.86 0.61 -2.53
N HIS A 71 -8.24 0.40 -1.27
CA HIS A 71 -9.54 -0.21 -0.96
C HIS A 71 -10.73 0.54 -1.55
N VAL A 72 -10.60 1.85 -1.73
CA VAL A 72 -11.63 2.69 -2.35
C VAL A 72 -11.74 2.39 -3.86
N SER A 73 -10.65 1.97 -4.50
CA SER A 73 -10.65 1.59 -5.92
C SER A 73 -11.58 0.40 -6.21
N LEU A 74 -11.77 -0.49 -5.24
CA LEU A 74 -12.75 -1.58 -5.36
C LEU A 74 -14.19 -1.06 -5.38
N VAL A 75 -14.49 -0.05 -4.56
CA VAL A 75 -15.81 0.61 -4.54
C VAL A 75 -16.03 1.32 -5.87
N LYS A 76 -15.03 2.07 -6.33
CA LYS A 76 -15.05 2.75 -7.61
C LYS A 76 -15.25 1.79 -8.79
N PHE A 77 -14.58 0.63 -8.77
CA PHE A 77 -14.78 -0.41 -9.77
C PHE A 77 -16.24 -0.88 -9.83
N CYS A 78 -16.87 -1.12 -8.68
CA CYS A 78 -18.29 -1.47 -8.62
C CYS A 78 -19.18 -0.34 -9.14
N GLU A 79 -18.91 0.91 -8.75
CA GLU A 79 -19.64 2.09 -9.24
C GLU A 79 -19.58 2.19 -10.76
N THR A 80 -18.38 2.10 -11.34
CA THR A 80 -18.19 2.14 -12.80
C THR A 80 -18.86 0.96 -13.50
N THR A 81 -18.75 -0.24 -12.95
CA THR A 81 -19.31 -1.47 -13.56
C THR A 81 -20.85 -1.46 -13.58
N PHE A 82 -21.48 -0.97 -12.52
CA PHE A 82 -22.93 -0.95 -12.37
C PHE A 82 -23.57 0.39 -12.74
N GLY A 83 -22.77 1.39 -13.14
CA GLY A 83 -23.25 2.73 -13.49
C GLY A 83 -23.83 3.51 -12.29
N LEU A 84 -23.27 3.31 -11.10
CA LEU A 84 -23.72 3.98 -9.87
C LEU A 84 -23.05 5.33 -9.68
N THR A 85 -23.73 6.23 -8.98
CA THR A 85 -23.14 7.49 -8.51
C THR A 85 -22.16 7.24 -7.37
N HIS A 86 -21.09 8.02 -7.33
CA HIS A 86 -20.09 8.02 -6.26
C HIS A 86 -20.73 8.40 -4.90
N LEU A 87 -20.27 7.79 -3.81
CA LEU A 87 -20.82 8.06 -2.48
C LEU A 87 -20.26 9.36 -1.87
N ASN A 88 -19.05 9.77 -2.24
CA ASN A 88 -18.41 10.98 -1.76
C ASN A 88 -17.37 11.53 -2.75
N PHE A 89 -16.53 12.48 -2.35
CA PHE A 89 -15.49 13.01 -3.23
C PHE A 89 -14.28 12.08 -3.36
N ARG A 90 -14.05 11.20 -2.39
CA ARG A 90 -12.86 10.35 -2.32
C ARG A 90 -12.99 9.12 -3.21
N ASP A 91 -14.15 8.48 -3.27
CA ASP A 91 -14.42 7.45 -4.27
C ASP A 91 -14.55 8.03 -5.68
N ALA A 92 -15.11 9.24 -5.81
CA ALA A 92 -15.12 9.96 -7.08
C ALA A 92 -13.70 10.13 -7.66
N ALA A 93 -12.71 10.41 -6.80
CA ALA A 93 -11.30 10.61 -7.16
C ALA A 93 -10.45 9.33 -7.19
N ALA A 94 -10.99 8.17 -6.80
CA ALA A 94 -10.26 6.92 -6.80
C ALA A 94 -10.10 6.34 -8.22
N ASP A 95 -9.04 5.54 -8.42
CA ASP A 95 -8.86 4.73 -9.62
C ASP A 95 -9.88 3.58 -9.67
N ASP A 96 -10.34 3.18 -10.86
CA ASP A 96 -11.39 2.18 -11.05
C ASP A 96 -10.89 0.75 -11.33
N MET A 97 -9.58 0.50 -11.25
CA MET A 97 -8.94 -0.78 -11.51
C MET A 97 -9.13 -1.32 -12.94
N SER A 98 -9.60 -0.50 -13.88
CA SER A 98 -9.85 -0.93 -15.26
C SER A 98 -8.60 -1.47 -15.97
N ASP A 99 -7.40 -1.04 -15.56
CA ASP A 99 -6.12 -1.50 -16.09
C ASP A 99 -5.88 -3.01 -15.88
N CYS A 100 -6.51 -3.60 -14.86
CA CYS A 100 -6.41 -5.02 -14.54
C CYS A 100 -7.24 -5.90 -15.49
N PHE A 101 -8.16 -5.30 -16.24
CA PHE A 101 -9.08 -6.00 -17.12
C PHE A 101 -8.79 -5.70 -18.60
N ASP A 102 -9.16 -6.65 -19.44
CA ASP A 102 -9.32 -6.46 -20.88
C ASP A 102 -10.68 -7.06 -21.23
N PHE A 103 -11.66 -6.19 -21.48
CA PHE A 103 -13.02 -6.60 -21.87
C PHE A 103 -13.17 -6.77 -23.39
N SER A 104 -12.12 -6.48 -24.17
CA SER A 104 -12.11 -6.73 -25.61
C SER A 104 -11.77 -8.18 -25.96
N GLN A 105 -11.15 -8.91 -25.02
CA GLN A 105 -10.86 -10.34 -25.17
C GLN A 105 -12.11 -11.20 -24.86
N PRO A 106 -12.24 -12.40 -25.47
CA PRO A 106 -13.24 -13.37 -25.05
C PRO A 106 -12.95 -13.86 -23.63
N PRO A 107 -13.97 -14.19 -22.82
CA PRO A 107 -13.76 -14.65 -21.46
C PRO A 107 -12.89 -15.92 -21.42
N ALA A 108 -11.93 -15.94 -20.51
CA ALA A 108 -11.05 -17.07 -20.29
C ALA A 108 -11.84 -18.36 -19.96
N PRO A 109 -11.36 -19.53 -20.39
CA PRO A 109 -11.98 -20.80 -20.05
C PRO A 109 -11.91 -21.06 -18.53
N PRO A 110 -12.84 -21.86 -17.98
CA PRO A 110 -12.84 -22.21 -16.56
C PRO A 110 -11.53 -22.92 -16.17
N PRO A 111 -11.09 -22.81 -14.91
CA PRO A 111 -9.92 -23.51 -14.42
C PRO A 111 -10.08 -25.03 -14.58
N ASN A 112 -9.03 -25.69 -15.04
CA ASN A 112 -8.99 -27.15 -15.12
C ASN A 112 -8.62 -27.75 -13.76
N PHE A 113 -9.63 -28.14 -12.97
CA PHE A 113 -9.42 -28.76 -11.66
C PHE A 113 -8.96 -30.22 -11.70
N ALA A 114 -8.41 -30.71 -12.83
CA ALA A 114 -7.90 -32.07 -12.91
C ALA A 114 -6.94 -32.30 -11.73
N ALA A 115 -7.29 -33.27 -10.87
CA ALA A 115 -6.76 -33.38 -9.51
C ALA A 115 -5.25 -33.21 -9.52
N SER A 116 -4.75 -32.23 -8.76
CA SER A 116 -3.32 -32.07 -8.54
C SER A 116 -2.84 -33.34 -7.84
N THR A 117 -2.26 -34.26 -8.61
CA THR A 117 -1.50 -35.37 -8.03
C THR A 117 -0.23 -34.75 -7.48
N HIS A 118 -0.31 -34.24 -6.25
CA HIS A 118 0.86 -33.84 -5.49
C HIS A 118 1.73 -35.09 -5.32
N ARG A 119 2.94 -35.02 -5.85
CA ARG A 119 4.00 -36.03 -5.68
C ARG A 119 5.12 -35.41 -4.86
#